data_AF-A0A1V6NW76-F1
#
_entry.id   AF-A0A1V6NW76-F1
#
_cell.length_a   1.000
_cell.length_b   1.000
_cell.length_c   1.000
_cell.angle_alpha   90.00
_cell.angle_beta   90.00
_cell.angle_gamma   90.00
#
_symmetry.space_group_name_H-M   'P 1'
#
loop_
_entity.id
_entity.type
_entity.pdbx_description
1 polymer ?
#
loop_
_entity_poly.entity_id
_entity_poly.type
_entity_poly.pdbx_seq_one_letter_code
_entity_poly.pdbx_strand_id
1 'polypeptide(L)'
;MPALLPPQLELAVSTVAQCLDSLQVDYAFMGGAAACLTAPDPSRRTEDVDLVIHVDQRSITADLLTQRLLNSFPSDFGPVSQFGHVIPAYRLRLPGGWTGVKGVGRL
;
A
#
# COMPACT_ATOMS: atom_id res chain seq x y z
N MET A 1 -7.61 -11.78 -4.56
CA MET A 1 -6.26 -12.05 -4.01
C MET A 1 -6.41 -12.67 -2.60
N PRO A 2 -5.42 -13.38 -2.01
CA PRO A 2 -5.61 -13.96 -0.68
C PRO A 2 -5.68 -12.86 0.40
N ALA A 3 -6.54 -12.95 1.41
CA ALA A 3 -6.65 -11.91 2.43
C ALA A 3 -5.38 -11.83 3.33
N LEU A 4 -4.99 -10.62 3.72
CA LEU A 4 -3.88 -10.34 4.63
C LEU A 4 -4.22 -10.78 6.06
N LEU A 5 -3.26 -11.42 6.73
CA LEU A 5 -3.31 -11.62 8.18
C LEU A 5 -3.09 -10.28 8.89
N PRO A 6 -3.61 -10.08 10.12
CA PRO A 6 -3.44 -8.82 10.84
C PRO A 6 -1.97 -8.34 10.95
N PRO A 7 -0.98 -9.19 11.30
CA PRO A 7 0.43 -8.76 11.34
C PRO A 7 0.99 -8.37 9.96
N GLN A 8 0.48 -8.98 8.89
CA GLN A 8 0.89 -8.65 7.52
C GLN A 8 0.31 -7.30 7.09
N LEU A 9 -0.93 -7.00 7.48
CA LEU A 9 -1.56 -5.72 7.23
C LEU A 9 -0.83 -4.61 8.00
N GLU A 10 -0.53 -4.81 9.28
CA GLU A 10 0.25 -3.87 10.10
C GLU A 10 1.63 -3.59 9.50
N LEU A 11 2.33 -4.63 9.04
CA LEU A 11 3.62 -4.47 8.37
C LEU A 11 3.52 -3.69 7.05
N ALA A 12 2.53 -4.03 6.22
CA ALA A 12 2.31 -3.34 4.95
C ALA A 12 1.97 -1.86 5.17
N VAL A 13 1.02 -1.58 6.06
CA VAL A 13 0.56 -0.22 6.38
C VAL A 13 1.66 0.62 6.99
N SER A 14 2.43 0.07 7.94
CA SER A 14 3.56 0.78 8.56
C SER A 14 4.68 1.07 7.56
N THR A 15 4.98 0.15 6.64
CA THR A 15 6.00 0.39 5.61
C THR A 15 5.52 1.42 4.58
N VAL A 16 4.26 1.32 4.13
CA VAL A 16 3.67 2.32 3.22
C VAL A 16 3.68 3.70 3.87
N ALA A 17 3.27 3.80 5.14
CA ALA A 17 3.32 5.03 5.93
C ALA A 17 4.73 5.64 5.93
N GLN A 18 5.74 4.86 6.32
CA GLN A 18 7.13 5.33 6.36
C GLN A 18 7.63 5.83 5.00
N CYS A 19 7.29 5.14 3.91
CA CYS A 19 7.64 5.58 2.56
C CYS A 19 6.95 6.90 2.19
N LEU A 20 5.66 7.07 2.49
CA LEU A 20 4.93 8.31 2.23
C LEU A 20 5.46 9.48 3.07
N ASP A 21 5.76 9.24 4.34
CA ASP A 21 6.36 10.23 5.25
C ASP A 21 7.73 10.70 4.72
N SER A 22 8.56 9.78 4.23
CA SER A 22 9.86 10.13 3.65
C SER A 22 9.76 10.93 2.34
N LEU A 23 8.66 10.75 1.59
CA LEU A 23 8.32 11.56 0.42
C LEU A 23 7.59 12.86 0.81
N GLN A 24 7.33 13.07 2.10
CA GLN A 24 6.57 14.18 2.66
C GLN A 24 5.17 14.28 2.03
N VAL A 25 4.51 13.16 1.79
CA VAL A 25 3.16 13.11 1.20
C VAL A 25 2.16 12.86 2.31
N ASP A 26 1.28 13.81 2.58
CA ASP A 26 0.17 13.61 3.53
C ASP A 26 -0.84 12.60 2.96
N TYR A 27 -1.30 11.67 3.80
CA TYR A 27 -2.19 10.59 3.39
C TYR A 27 -3.18 10.20 4.49
N ALA A 28 -4.21 9.47 4.09
CA ALA A 28 -5.09 8.75 5.02
C ALA A 28 -5.41 7.36 4.47
N PHE A 29 -5.23 6.33 5.30
CA PHE A 29 -5.71 4.99 4.98
C PHE A 29 -7.23 4.94 5.07
N MET A 30 -7.85 4.20 4.16
CA MET A 30 -9.29 4.03 4.10
C MET A 30 -9.66 2.58 3.76
N GLY A 31 -10.92 2.36 3.38
CA GLY A 31 -11.38 1.08 2.85
C GLY A 31 -11.22 -0.09 3.81
N GLY A 32 -10.92 -1.26 3.26
CA GLY A 32 -10.79 -2.50 4.01
C GLY A 32 -9.65 -2.46 5.02
N ALA A 33 -8.53 -1.81 4.67
CA ALA A 33 -7.36 -1.67 5.55
C ALA A 33 -7.70 -0.87 6.82
N ALA A 34 -8.28 0.31 6.68
CA ALA A 34 -8.68 1.12 7.85
C ALA A 34 -9.72 0.41 8.73
N ALA A 35 -10.68 -0.29 8.11
CA ALA A 35 -11.67 -1.08 8.84
C ALA A 35 -11.02 -2.23 9.64
N CYS A 36 -10.05 -2.94 9.05
CA CYS A 36 -9.35 -4.03 9.74
C CYS A 36 -8.45 -3.54 10.89
N LEU A 37 -7.88 -2.34 10.79
CA LEU A 37 -7.01 -1.77 11.84
C LEU A 37 -7.79 -1.22 13.03
N THR A 38 -9.03 -0.79 12.82
CA THR A 38 -9.84 -0.11 13.85
C THR A 38 -10.95 -0.98 14.43
N ALA A 39 -11.34 -2.06 13.76
CA ALA A 39 -12.37 -2.95 14.24
C ALA A 39 -11.88 -3.83 15.41
N PRO A 40 -12.72 -4.11 16.41
CA PRO A 40 -12.38 -5.01 17.52
C PRO A 40 -12.38 -6.50 17.11
N ASP A 41 -12.88 -6.85 15.92
CA ASP A 41 -12.99 -8.22 15.44
C ASP A 41 -11.72 -8.66 14.69
N PRO A 42 -10.91 -9.58 15.25
CA PRO A 42 -9.67 -10.05 14.64
C PRO A 42 -9.88 -11.00 13.44
N SER A 43 -11.13 -11.43 13.19
CA SER A 43 -11.46 -12.25 12.03
C SER A 43 -11.63 -11.43 10.75
N ARG A 44 -11.81 -10.11 10.87
CA ARG A 44 -11.94 -9.21 9.72
C ARG A 44 -10.59 -9.05 9.01
N ARG A 45 -10.61 -9.21 7.69
CA ARG A 45 -9.41 -9.16 6.84
C ARG A 45 -9.71 -8.41 5.54
N THR A 46 -8.66 -7.89 4.92
CA THR A 46 -8.68 -7.23 3.62
C THR A 46 -7.62 -7.83 2.71
N GLU A 47 -7.75 -7.65 1.40
CA GLU A 47 -6.78 -8.18 0.44
C GLU A 47 -5.70 -7.17 0.04
N ASP A 48 -5.99 -5.89 0.19
CA ASP A 48 -5.24 -4.72 -0.28
C ASP A 48 -5.28 -3.55 0.72
N VAL A 49 -4.54 -2.49 0.39
CA VAL A 49 -4.46 -1.24 1.16
C VAL A 49 -4.92 -0.08 0.29
N ASP A 50 -6.04 0.54 0.70
CA ASP A 50 -6.58 1.74 0.08
C ASP A 50 -6.14 2.98 0.85
N LEU A 51 -5.75 4.03 0.12
CA LEU A 51 -5.40 5.31 0.72
C LEU A 51 -5.73 6.48 -0.20
N VAL A 52 -5.98 7.64 0.42
CA VAL A 52 -6.02 8.94 -0.27
C VAL A 52 -4.78 9.73 0.08
N ILE A 53 -4.30 10.55 -0.85
CA ILE A 53 -3.17 11.47 -0.65
C ILE A 53 -3.60 12.91 -0.88
N HIS A 54 -2.93 13.84 -0.20
CA HIS A 54 -3.06 15.26 -0.47
C HIS A 54 -2.13 15.65 -1.63
N VAL A 55 -2.67 16.29 -2.66
CA VAL A 55 -1.89 16.83 -3.78
C VAL A 55 -1.56 18.29 -3.51
N ASP A 56 -0.29 18.58 -3.25
CA ASP A 56 0.21 19.91 -2.99
C ASP A 56 0.83 20.55 -4.26
N GLN A 57 1.60 21.63 -4.06
CA GLN A 57 2.29 22.39 -5.10
C GLN A 57 3.25 21.55 -5.97
N ARG A 58 3.77 20.43 -5.44
CA ARG A 58 4.64 19.48 -6.17
C ARG A 58 3.86 18.63 -7.17
N SER A 59 2.52 18.72 -7.15
CA SER A 59 1.60 18.02 -8.05
C SER A 59 1.81 16.51 -8.05
N ILE A 60 2.09 15.94 -6.87
CA ILE A 60 2.21 14.48 -6.68
C ILE A 60 0.81 13.88 -6.69
N THR A 61 0.30 13.60 -7.87
CA THR A 61 -0.92 12.82 -8.06
C THR A 61 -0.68 11.36 -7.68
N ALA A 62 -1.73 10.56 -7.49
CA ALA A 62 -1.57 9.14 -7.22
C ALA A 62 -0.85 8.37 -8.36
N ASP A 63 -0.98 8.81 -9.62
CA ASP A 63 -0.20 8.26 -10.74
C ASP A 63 1.29 8.58 -10.61
N LEU A 64 1.62 9.84 -10.30
CA LEU A 64 3.01 10.24 -10.09
C LEU A 64 3.60 9.57 -8.85
N LEU A 65 2.80 9.39 -7.79
CA LEU A 65 3.19 8.67 -6.59
C LEU A 65 3.56 7.23 -6.90
N THR A 66 2.82 6.56 -7.79
CA THR A 66 3.15 5.20 -8.25
C THR A 66 4.58 5.15 -8.77
N GLN A 67 4.96 6.07 -9.66
CA GLN A 67 6.33 6.12 -10.19
C GLN A 67 7.35 6.45 -9.10
N ARG A 68 7.05 7.36 -8.18
CA ARG A 68 7.96 7.71 -7.08
C ARG A 68 8.21 6.51 -6.15
N LEU A 69 7.17 5.77 -5.79
CA LEU A 69 7.33 4.57 -4.95
C LEU A 69 8.19 3.51 -5.64
N LEU A 70 7.95 3.26 -6.93
CA LEU A 70 8.74 2.29 -7.70
C LEU A 70 10.20 2.68 -7.87
N ASN A 71 10.49 3.98 -8.02
CA ASN A 71 11.84 4.49 -8.22
C ASN A 71 12.62 4.65 -6.91
N SER A 72 11.97 5.14 -5.86
CA SER A 72 12.61 5.43 -4.57
C SER A 72 12.72 4.20 -3.66
N PHE A 73 11.79 3.25 -3.78
CA PHE A 73 11.72 2.06 -2.92
C PHE A 73 11.58 0.76 -3.73
N PRO A 74 12.50 0.47 -4.67
CA PRO A 74 12.38 -0.68 -5.58
C PRO A 74 12.50 -2.05 -4.88
N SER A 75 12.99 -2.08 -3.63
CA SER A 75 13.01 -3.26 -2.76
C SER A 75 11.64 -3.64 -2.23
N ASP A 76 10.80 -2.63 -1.99
CA ASP A 76 9.56 -2.73 -1.22
C ASP A 76 8.34 -2.63 -2.11
N PHE A 77 8.45 -1.99 -3.28
CA PHE A 77 7.38 -1.87 -4.25
C PHE A 77 7.74 -2.51 -5.60
N GLY A 78 6.73 -3.05 -6.27
CA GLY A 78 6.80 -3.51 -7.65
C GLY A 78 5.57 -3.05 -8.44
N PRO A 79 5.67 -2.96 -9.78
CA PRO A 79 4.54 -2.60 -10.62
C PRO A 79 3.57 -3.78 -10.76
N VAL A 80 2.27 -3.51 -10.71
CA VAL A 80 1.22 -4.46 -11.10
C VAL A 80 0.32 -3.80 -12.12
N SER A 81 -0.02 -4.52 -13.19
CA SER A 81 -0.99 -4.09 -14.19
C SER A 81 -1.96 -5.21 -14.49
N GLN A 82 -3.23 -5.01 -14.15
CA GLN A 82 -4.30 -5.97 -14.44
C GLN A 82 -5.14 -5.55 -15.65
N PHE A 83 -5.29 -4.24 -15.87
CA PHE A 83 -6.15 -3.67 -16.90
C PHE A 83 -5.45 -2.60 -17.75
N GLY A 84 -4.13 -2.75 -17.97
CA GLY A 84 -3.34 -1.77 -18.72
C GLY A 84 -2.98 -0.50 -17.94
N HIS A 85 -3.38 -0.41 -16.67
CA HIS A 85 -2.98 0.64 -15.74
C HIS A 85 -2.02 0.07 -14.68
N VAL A 86 -0.87 0.72 -14.52
CA VAL A 86 0.15 0.30 -13.55
C VAL A 86 -0.14 0.96 -12.21
N ILE A 87 -0.28 0.14 -11.17
CA ILE A 87 -0.40 0.57 -9.78
C ILE A 87 0.82 0.08 -8.98
N PRO A 88 1.15 0.73 -7.85
CA PRO A 88 2.22 0.28 -7.00
C PRO A 88 1.68 -0.89 -6.16
N ALA A 89 2.51 -1.91 -5.98
CA ALA A 89 2.18 -3.03 -5.12
C ALA A 89 3.31 -3.27 -4.12
N TYR A 90 2.94 -3.35 -2.84
CA TYR A 90 3.86 -3.67 -1.77
C TYR A 90 4.30 -5.15 -1.87
N ARG A 91 5.60 -5.39 -1.75
CA ARG A 91 6.21 -6.72 -1.73
C ARG A 91 6.24 -7.21 -0.29
N LEU A 92 5.15 -7.86 0.11
CA LEU A 92 5.07 -8.50 1.41
C LEU A 92 6.09 -9.65 1.47
N ARG A 93 7.14 -9.48 2.28
CA ARG A 93 8.15 -10.52 2.55
C ARG A 93 7.75 -11.29 3.79
N LEU A 94 7.43 -12.56 3.62
CA LEU A 94 7.19 -13.46 4.75
C LEU A 94 8.50 -14.05 5.26
N PRO A 95 8.65 -14.26 6.58
CA PRO A 95 9.74 -15.07 7.12
C PRO A 95 9.71 -16.45 6.44
N GLY A 96 10.71 -16.75 5.62
CA GLY A 96 10.74 -17.96 4.75
C GLY A 96 10.89 -17.69 3.25
N GLY A 97 10.98 -16.43 2.82
CA GLY A 97 11.35 -16.08 1.44
C GLY A 97 10.19 -16.01 0.43
N TRP A 98 8.94 -16.16 0.89
CA TRP A 98 7.78 -15.93 0.04
C TRP A 98 7.53 -14.44 -0.16
N THR A 99 7.48 -14.01 -1.43
CA THR A 99 7.12 -12.65 -1.86
C THR A 99 5.70 -12.66 -2.42
N GLY A 100 4.75 -12.11 -1.67
CA GLY A 100 3.42 -11.78 -2.18
C GLY A 100 3.41 -10.35 -2.71
N VAL A 101 2.89 -10.13 -3.91
CA VAL A 101 2.68 -8.78 -4.46
C VAL A 101 1.27 -8.34 -4.10
N LYS A 102 1.14 -7.21 -3.39
CA LYS A 102 -0.14 -6.70 -2.85
C LYS A 102 -0.42 -5.32 -3.39
N GLY A 103 -1.47 -5.20 -4.22
CA GLY A 103 -1.86 -3.93 -4.80
C GLY A 103 -2.16 -2.89 -3.73
N VAL A 104 -1.64 -1.68 -3.93
CA VAL A 104 -2.09 -0.48 -3.22
C VAL A 104 -3.08 0.18 -4.16
N GLY A 105 -4.36 0.12 -3.79
CA GLY A 105 -5.49 0.49 -4.63
C GLY A 105 -5.75 1.99 -4.65
N ARG A 106 -6.30 2.47 -5.77
CA ARG A 106 -6.83 3.84 -5.95
C ARG A 106 -8.35 3.72 -6.08
N LEU A 107 -9.11 4.62 -5.45
CA LEU A 107 -10.49 4.91 -5.85
C LEU A 107 -10.49 5.93 -6.99
#